data_AF-L5ML22-F1
#
_entry.id   AF-L5ML22-F1
#
_cell.length_a   1.000
_cell.length_b   1.000
_cell.length_c   1.000
_cell.angle_alpha   90.00
_cell.angle_beta   90.00
_cell.angle_gamma   90.00
#
_symmetry.space_group_name_H-M   'P 1'
#
loop_
_entity.id
_entity.type
_entity.pdbx_description
1 polymer ?
#
loop_
_entity_poly.entity_id
_entity_poly.type
_entity_poly.pdbx_seq_one_letter_code
_entity_poly.pdbx_strand_id
1 'polypeptide(L)'
;MTDDDTDTTVSEFQIAEENELPVIQLFSLVEELRLNPQPRSGGNQYHQMRGRRKSKSRSGPDRTSSLSVDQKCDLVRKELEDTKEEIRHLRANAERDLQHHEAIIEEAEIRMAEVQKAMQEFEKDILKTIAKKKGSILATQKVLKYIEDANRRRKEEVGEALHDVDFQQLKIENAQFLETIEGRNQELIRLKLSSGTTLQVLNSYKDRAKAEALNKQLRKQMAEFRVPPVMTYVKEKIFNGDLEKTIRVWERKVEIAEMSLKGYRKEWNKMKATNEKLLLISPPEK
;
A
#
# COMPACT_ATOMS: atom_id res chain seq x y z
N MET A 1 -28.57 16.45 -60.22
CA MET A 1 -27.25 17.09 -60.21
C MET A 1 -26.87 17.19 -58.74
N THR A 2 -26.04 16.24 -58.30
CA THR A 2 -25.34 16.15 -57.01
C THR A 2 -26.06 16.69 -55.77
N ASP A 3 -26.75 15.76 -55.10
CA ASP A 3 -27.07 15.80 -53.67
C ASP A 3 -25.79 15.65 -52.84
N ASP A 4 -25.65 16.45 -51.79
CA ASP A 4 -24.58 16.36 -50.79
C ASP A 4 -25.23 16.06 -49.43
N ASP A 5 -25.55 14.78 -49.22
CA ASP A 5 -25.90 14.22 -47.93
C ASP A 5 -24.60 13.86 -47.19
N THR A 6 -24.28 14.58 -46.13
CA THR A 6 -23.31 14.11 -45.12
C THR A 6 -24.07 13.71 -43.86
N ASP A 7 -24.71 12.56 -43.96
CA ASP A 7 -25.20 11.77 -42.84
C ASP A 7 -23.99 11.30 -42.01
N THR A 8 -23.72 12.02 -40.92
CA THR A 8 -22.78 11.53 -39.90
C THR A 8 -23.51 10.48 -39.09
N THR A 9 -23.46 9.25 -39.60
CA THR A 9 -23.85 8.03 -38.92
C THR A 9 -22.98 7.86 -37.67
N VAL A 10 -23.54 8.27 -36.52
CA VAL A 10 -22.97 7.95 -35.20
C VAL A 10 -23.02 6.44 -35.06
N SER A 11 -21.84 5.82 -35.06
CA SER A 11 -21.69 4.38 -34.87
C SER A 11 -22.42 3.92 -33.60
N GLU A 12 -23.44 3.08 -33.79
CA GLU A 12 -23.93 2.17 -32.77
C GLU A 12 -22.74 1.34 -32.27
N PHE A 13 -22.28 1.65 -31.07
CA PHE A 13 -21.42 0.74 -30.32
C PHE A 13 -22.31 -0.42 -29.87
N GLN A 14 -22.20 -1.57 -30.54
CA GLN A 14 -22.58 -2.85 -29.97
C GLN A 14 -21.88 -3.01 -28.62
N ILE A 15 -22.62 -2.78 -27.53
CA ILE A 15 -22.25 -3.29 -26.22
C ILE A 15 -22.64 -4.77 -26.27
N ALA A 16 -21.62 -5.62 -26.37
CA ALA A 16 -21.79 -7.05 -26.25
C ALA A 16 -22.40 -7.36 -24.87
N GLU A 17 -23.69 -7.73 -24.88
CA GLU A 17 -24.31 -8.54 -23.84
C GLU A 17 -23.63 -9.91 -23.81
N GLU A 18 -22.46 -10.01 -23.19
CA GLU A 18 -21.89 -11.30 -22.82
C GLU A 18 -21.26 -11.16 -21.44
N ASN A 19 -21.91 -11.80 -20.46
CA ASN A 19 -21.46 -12.19 -19.11
C ASN A 19 -22.36 -11.77 -17.94
N GLU A 20 -23.66 -11.57 -18.13
CA GLU A 20 -24.61 -11.83 -17.05
C GLU A 20 -24.92 -13.34 -17.00
N LEU A 21 -24.01 -14.12 -16.39
CA LEU A 21 -24.40 -15.44 -15.91
C LEU A 21 -25.35 -15.23 -14.73
N PRO A 22 -26.56 -15.81 -14.74
CA PRO A 22 -27.67 -15.36 -13.91
C PRO A 22 -27.35 -15.65 -12.45
N VAL A 23 -27.46 -14.65 -11.58
CA VAL A 23 -27.37 -14.77 -10.11
C VAL A 23 -28.26 -15.91 -9.57
N ILE A 24 -29.31 -16.27 -10.30
CA ILE A 24 -30.22 -17.40 -10.04
C ILE A 24 -29.52 -18.77 -10.13
N GLN A 25 -28.55 -18.96 -11.05
CA GLN A 25 -27.81 -20.22 -11.16
C GLN A 25 -26.82 -20.43 -10.01
N LEU A 26 -26.22 -19.36 -9.49
CA LEU A 26 -25.34 -19.44 -8.31
C LEU A 26 -26.15 -19.72 -7.03
N PHE A 27 -27.35 -19.15 -6.91
CA PHE A 27 -28.24 -19.43 -5.78
C PHE A 27 -28.69 -20.90 -5.78
N SER A 28 -29.02 -21.46 -6.96
CA SER A 28 -29.38 -22.87 -7.12
C SER A 28 -28.21 -23.82 -6.81
N LEU A 29 -26.97 -23.49 -7.22
CA LEU A 29 -25.78 -24.34 -6.98
C LEU A 29 -25.37 -24.36 -5.50
N VAL A 30 -25.53 -23.23 -4.80
CA VAL A 30 -25.24 -23.11 -3.36
C VAL A 30 -26.26 -23.87 -2.52
N GLU A 31 -27.53 -23.90 -2.94
CA GLU A 31 -28.59 -24.65 -2.27
C GLU A 31 -28.46 -26.17 -2.51
N GLU A 32 -27.99 -26.57 -3.70
CA GLU A 32 -27.72 -27.97 -4.07
C GLU A 32 -26.52 -28.57 -3.31
N LEU A 33 -25.48 -27.77 -3.04
CA LEU A 33 -24.33 -28.18 -2.22
C LEU A 33 -24.64 -28.22 -0.71
N ARG A 34 -25.70 -27.54 -0.26
CA ARG A 34 -26.12 -27.50 1.14
C ARG A 34 -26.92 -28.74 1.57
N LEU A 35 -27.51 -29.48 0.63
CA LEU A 35 -28.45 -30.59 0.90
C LEU A 35 -27.91 -32.00 0.58
N ASN A 36 -26.66 -32.16 0.11
CA ASN A 36 -26.09 -33.47 -0.24
C ASN A 36 -24.82 -33.82 0.56
N PRO A 37 -24.89 -34.65 1.62
CA PRO A 37 -23.71 -35.15 2.31
C PRO A 37 -23.18 -36.41 1.60
N GLN A 38 -22.09 -36.29 0.83
CA GLN A 38 -21.49 -37.47 0.19
C GLN A 38 -20.64 -38.30 1.19
N PRO A 39 -20.78 -39.64 1.18
CA PRO A 39 -20.15 -40.52 2.16
C PRO A 39 -18.69 -40.85 1.80
N ARG A 40 -17.92 -41.21 2.82
CA ARG A 40 -16.56 -41.75 2.69
C ARG A 40 -16.59 -43.22 2.24
N SER A 41 -15.71 -43.56 1.28
CA SER A 41 -14.93 -44.82 1.11
C SER A 41 -14.32 -44.77 -0.29
N GLY A 42 -13.09 -45.17 -0.62
CA GLY A 42 -11.99 -45.85 0.05
C GLY A 42 -11.08 -46.39 -1.08
N GLY A 43 -9.76 -46.32 -0.92
CA GLY A 43 -8.79 -46.83 -1.91
C GLY A 43 -7.40 -46.96 -1.29
N ASN A 44 -7.11 -48.16 -0.76
CA ASN A 44 -5.82 -48.56 -0.20
C ASN A 44 -4.80 -48.90 -1.29
N GLN A 45 -3.52 -48.58 -1.06
CA GLN A 45 -2.40 -49.52 -1.21
C GLN A 45 -1.10 -48.88 -0.69
N TYR A 46 -0.58 -49.35 0.45
CA TYR A 46 0.77 -49.92 0.57
C TYR A 46 0.79 -50.83 1.81
N HIS A 47 1.43 -51.97 1.64
CA HIS A 47 1.38 -53.12 2.52
C HIS A 47 2.41 -53.08 3.66
N GLN A 48 2.06 -53.84 4.70
CA GLN A 48 2.92 -54.57 5.64
C GLN A 48 3.27 -53.98 7.04
N MET A 49 2.55 -54.57 8.00
CA MET A 49 3.04 -55.25 9.22
C MET A 49 3.16 -54.50 10.55
N ARG A 50 2.17 -54.81 11.41
CA ARG A 50 2.23 -55.29 12.81
C ARG A 50 3.29 -54.71 13.78
N GLY A 51 2.81 -54.27 14.96
CA GLY A 51 3.53 -54.51 16.22
C GLY A 51 3.40 -53.46 17.33
N ARG A 52 2.48 -53.73 18.27
CA ARG A 52 2.44 -53.39 19.72
C ARG A 52 3.68 -52.70 20.36
N ARG A 53 3.45 -51.58 21.08
CA ARG A 53 3.97 -51.15 22.42
C ARG A 53 4.41 -49.66 22.51
N LYS A 54 3.73 -48.93 23.42
CA LYS A 54 4.19 -47.86 24.35
C LYS A 54 5.40 -46.97 23.98
N SER A 55 5.20 -45.64 23.90
CA SER A 55 5.92 -44.56 24.64
C SER A 55 6.02 -43.21 23.89
N LYS A 56 5.48 -42.15 24.53
CA LYS A 56 6.01 -40.78 24.74
C LYS A 56 7.13 -40.22 23.79
N SER A 57 6.78 -39.24 22.96
CA SER A 57 7.61 -38.07 22.53
C SER A 57 6.71 -37.06 21.78
N ARG A 58 6.53 -35.82 22.27
CA ARG A 58 7.20 -34.55 21.89
C ARG A 58 7.13 -34.18 20.40
N SER A 59 6.34 -33.14 20.07
CA SER A 59 6.74 -31.86 19.42
C SER A 59 5.51 -31.21 18.77
N GLY A 60 5.29 -29.92 19.03
CA GLY A 60 4.02 -29.22 18.75
C GLY A 60 3.72 -28.97 17.27
N PRO A 61 2.50 -28.49 16.95
CA PRO A 61 2.19 -28.02 15.62
C PRO A 61 2.22 -26.49 15.57
N ASP A 62 2.95 -25.98 14.59
CA ASP A 62 2.70 -24.68 13.97
C ASP A 62 1.25 -24.69 13.46
N ARG A 63 0.32 -24.24 14.30
CA ARG A 63 -1.08 -24.06 13.93
C ARG A 63 -1.22 -22.61 13.52
N THR A 64 -1.16 -22.36 12.21
CA THR A 64 -1.95 -21.27 11.64
C THR A 64 -3.36 -21.44 12.19
N SER A 65 -3.73 -20.57 13.13
CA SER A 65 -5.00 -20.67 13.84
C SER A 65 -6.09 -20.32 12.83
N SER A 66 -6.67 -21.34 12.20
CA SER A 66 -7.80 -21.15 11.30
C SER A 66 -8.96 -20.56 12.08
N LEU A 67 -9.56 -19.48 11.56
CA LEU A 67 -10.71 -18.84 12.18
C LEU A 67 -11.82 -19.88 12.41
N SER A 68 -12.45 -19.80 13.59
CA SER A 68 -13.62 -20.61 13.90
C SER A 68 -14.74 -20.33 12.90
N VAL A 69 -15.63 -21.29 12.69
CA VAL A 69 -16.80 -21.12 11.81
C VAL A 69 -17.63 -19.91 12.26
N ASP A 70 -17.83 -19.72 13.57
CA ASP A 70 -18.56 -18.56 14.11
C ASP A 70 -17.88 -17.24 13.76
N GLN A 71 -16.55 -17.16 13.87
CA GLN A 71 -15.78 -15.97 13.52
C GLN A 71 -15.85 -15.66 12.02
N LYS A 72 -15.88 -16.70 11.17
CA LYS A 72 -16.07 -16.55 9.72
C LYS A 72 -17.49 -16.07 9.40
N CYS A 73 -18.50 -16.61 10.08
CA CYS A 73 -19.89 -16.18 9.92
C CYS A 73 -20.09 -14.72 10.35
N ASP A 74 -19.46 -14.30 11.44
CA ASP A 74 -19.51 -12.91 11.90
C ASP A 74 -18.79 -11.96 10.93
N LEU A 75 -17.64 -12.38 10.37
CA LEU A 75 -16.93 -11.60 9.36
C LEU A 75 -17.78 -11.42 8.10
N VAL A 76 -18.36 -12.51 7.56
CA VAL A 76 -19.23 -12.46 6.38
C VAL A 76 -20.48 -11.61 6.64
N ARG A 77 -21.07 -11.70 7.84
CA ARG A 77 -22.24 -10.87 8.19
C ARG A 77 -21.88 -9.40 8.25
N LYS A 78 -20.70 -9.07 8.78
CA LYS A 78 -20.19 -7.70 8.81
C LYS A 78 -19.92 -7.18 7.40
N GLU A 79 -19.20 -7.95 6.58
CA GLU A 79 -18.96 -7.60 5.17
C GLU A 79 -20.27 -7.41 4.39
N LEU A 80 -21.28 -8.24 4.65
CA LEU A 80 -22.60 -8.09 4.07
C LEU A 80 -23.30 -6.80 4.51
N GLU A 81 -23.16 -6.38 5.77
CA GLU A 81 -23.76 -5.12 6.22
C GLU A 81 -22.99 -3.90 5.70
N ASP A 82 -21.66 -3.97 5.69
CA ASP A 82 -20.80 -2.91 5.13
C ASP A 82 -21.12 -2.69 3.63
N THR A 83 -21.23 -3.77 2.84
CA THR A 83 -21.63 -3.68 1.43
C THR A 83 -23.07 -3.20 1.22
N LYS A 84 -24.01 -3.56 2.11
CA LYS A 84 -25.37 -3.00 2.06
C LYS A 84 -25.36 -1.49 2.31
N GLU A 85 -24.55 -1.02 3.25
CA GLU A 85 -24.44 0.41 3.52
C GLU A 85 -23.80 1.16 2.35
N GLU A 86 -22.76 0.59 1.73
CA GLU A 86 -22.19 1.12 0.48
C GLU A 86 -23.24 1.20 -0.64
N ILE A 87 -24.06 0.17 -0.82
CA ILE A 87 -25.16 0.17 -1.80
C ILE A 87 -26.20 1.25 -1.48
N ARG A 88 -26.57 1.46 -0.20
CA ARG A 88 -27.50 2.51 0.21
C ARG A 88 -26.93 3.90 -0.12
N HIS A 89 -25.66 4.14 0.18
CA HIS A 89 -24.99 5.40 -0.15
C HIS A 89 -24.90 5.63 -1.66
N LEU A 90 -24.53 4.61 -2.44
CA LEU A 90 -24.47 4.71 -3.90
C LEU A 90 -25.84 5.02 -4.50
N ARG A 91 -26.91 4.37 -4.02
CA ARG A 91 -28.28 4.68 -4.45
C ARG A 91 -28.68 6.10 -4.11
N ALA A 92 -28.40 6.57 -2.89
CA ALA A 92 -28.70 7.94 -2.49
C ALA A 92 -27.94 8.99 -3.33
N ASN A 93 -26.70 8.68 -3.74
CA ASN A 93 -25.95 9.53 -4.66
C ASN A 93 -26.59 9.56 -6.05
N ALA A 94 -26.87 8.39 -6.63
CA ALA A 94 -27.48 8.28 -7.95
C ALA A 94 -28.86 8.96 -8.02
N GLU A 95 -29.67 8.82 -6.96
CA GLU A 95 -30.98 9.48 -6.85
C GLU A 95 -30.84 11.00 -6.87
N ARG A 96 -29.86 11.56 -6.15
CA ARG A 96 -29.59 13.00 -6.18
C ARG A 96 -29.16 13.49 -7.56
N ASP A 97 -28.31 12.73 -8.25
CA ASP A 97 -27.84 13.09 -9.59
C ASP A 97 -29.00 13.05 -10.59
N LEU A 98 -29.88 12.06 -10.46
CA LEU A 98 -31.08 11.94 -11.28
C LEU A 98 -32.03 13.13 -11.05
N GLN A 99 -32.32 13.48 -9.79
CA GLN A 99 -33.12 14.67 -9.45
C GLN A 99 -32.52 15.97 -9.99
N HIS A 100 -31.18 16.09 -9.95
CA HIS A 100 -30.49 17.25 -10.52
C HIS A 100 -30.70 17.35 -12.04
N HIS A 101 -30.56 16.23 -12.75
CA HIS A 101 -30.79 16.20 -14.19
C HIS A 101 -32.26 16.40 -14.56
N GLU A 102 -33.21 15.85 -13.80
CA GLU A 102 -34.64 16.09 -13.98
C GLU A 102 -34.97 17.58 -13.86
N ALA A 103 -34.46 18.26 -12.83
CA ALA A 103 -34.66 19.70 -12.66
C ALA A 103 -34.12 20.53 -13.85
N ILE A 104 -32.95 20.16 -14.39
CA ILE A 104 -32.39 20.81 -15.58
C ILE A 104 -33.29 20.63 -16.80
N ILE A 105 -33.83 19.42 -16.98
CA ILE A 105 -34.73 19.10 -18.10
C ILE A 105 -36.02 19.89 -17.97
N GLU A 106 -36.65 19.91 -16.79
CA GLU A 106 -37.87 20.69 -16.54
C GLU A 106 -37.65 22.19 -16.80
N GLU A 107 -36.52 22.76 -16.35
CA GLU A 107 -36.17 24.15 -16.62
C GLU A 107 -35.99 24.41 -18.12
N ALA A 108 -35.35 23.50 -18.85
CA ALA A 108 -35.16 23.60 -20.29
C ALA A 108 -36.50 23.50 -21.05
N GLU A 109 -37.41 22.64 -20.62
CA GLU A 109 -38.75 22.49 -21.19
C GLU A 109 -39.58 23.77 -21.00
N ILE A 110 -39.56 24.36 -19.80
CA ILE A 110 -40.23 25.64 -19.50
C ILE A 110 -39.66 26.74 -20.41
N ARG A 111 -38.33 26.88 -20.49
CA ARG A 111 -37.67 27.87 -21.36
C ARG A 111 -38.03 27.67 -22.83
N MET A 112 -38.07 26.43 -23.31
CA MET A 112 -38.44 26.13 -24.68
C MET A 112 -39.89 26.55 -24.98
N ALA A 113 -40.82 26.29 -24.06
CA ALA A 113 -42.21 26.72 -24.18
C ALA A 113 -42.33 28.25 -24.21
N GLU A 114 -41.58 28.96 -23.35
CA GLU A 114 -41.54 30.43 -23.33
C GLU A 114 -41.01 31.02 -24.63
N VAL A 115 -39.92 30.48 -25.16
CA VAL A 115 -39.34 30.91 -26.45
C VAL A 115 -40.32 30.67 -27.60
N GLN A 116 -40.98 29.51 -27.64
CA GLN A 116 -42.00 29.22 -28.64
C GLN A 116 -43.17 30.21 -28.56
N LYS A 117 -43.65 30.53 -27.36
CA LYS A 117 -44.71 31.52 -27.16
C LYS A 117 -44.27 32.91 -27.60
N ALA A 118 -43.06 33.35 -27.25
CA ALA A 118 -42.51 34.62 -27.66
C ALA A 118 -42.37 34.73 -29.19
N MET A 119 -41.95 33.65 -29.85
CA MET A 119 -41.89 33.57 -31.32
C MET A 119 -43.27 33.74 -31.95
N GLN A 120 -44.29 33.03 -31.44
CA GLN A 120 -45.67 33.14 -31.94
C GLN A 120 -46.26 34.53 -31.75
N GLU A 121 -46.01 35.17 -30.60
CA GLU A 121 -46.43 36.55 -30.32
C GLU A 121 -45.74 37.54 -31.26
N PHE A 122 -44.43 37.42 -31.47
CA PHE A 122 -43.69 38.27 -32.39
C PHE A 122 -44.21 38.17 -33.82
N GLU A 123 -44.46 36.95 -34.29
CA GLU A 123 -45.02 36.73 -35.63
C GLU A 123 -46.41 37.36 -35.78
N LYS A 124 -47.27 37.17 -34.78
CA LYS A 124 -48.62 37.73 -34.75
C LYS A 124 -48.62 39.26 -34.74
N ASP A 125 -47.84 39.87 -33.86
CA ASP A 125 -47.98 41.29 -33.55
C ASP A 125 -47.06 42.17 -34.38
N ILE A 126 -45.89 41.67 -34.74
CA ILE A 126 -44.86 42.40 -35.50
C ILE A 126 -44.86 41.97 -36.96
N LEU A 127 -44.57 40.70 -37.27
CA LEU A 127 -44.40 40.27 -38.67
C LEU A 127 -45.66 40.48 -39.51
N LYS A 128 -46.85 40.12 -39.01
CA LYS A 128 -48.10 40.38 -39.72
C LYS A 128 -48.38 41.87 -39.93
N THR A 129 -47.95 42.75 -39.02
CA THR A 129 -48.11 44.20 -39.18
C THR A 129 -47.15 44.76 -40.23
N ILE A 130 -45.90 44.32 -40.20
CA ILE A 130 -44.87 44.71 -41.18
C ILE A 130 -45.26 44.23 -42.57
N ALA A 131 -45.71 42.97 -42.71
CA ALA A 131 -46.11 42.40 -44.00
C ALA A 131 -47.25 43.20 -44.66
N LYS A 132 -48.18 43.74 -43.87
CA LYS A 132 -49.33 44.52 -44.38
C LYS A 132 -49.02 46.00 -44.64
N LYS A 133 -48.12 46.62 -43.85
CA LYS A 133 -47.89 48.07 -43.87
C LYS A 133 -46.40 48.43 -43.82
N LYS A 134 -45.59 47.73 -44.63
CA LYS A 134 -44.14 47.89 -44.67
C LYS A 134 -43.75 49.36 -44.92
N GLY A 135 -42.81 49.88 -44.13
CA GLY A 135 -42.34 51.27 -44.23
C GLY A 135 -43.27 52.32 -43.63
N SER A 136 -44.44 51.94 -43.12
CA SER A 136 -45.34 52.89 -42.43
C SER A 136 -44.81 53.25 -41.04
N ILE A 137 -45.11 54.48 -40.59
CA ILE A 137 -44.83 54.94 -39.22
C ILE A 137 -45.38 53.96 -38.17
N LEU A 138 -46.56 53.40 -38.40
CA LEU A 138 -47.19 52.42 -37.51
C LEU A 138 -46.39 51.11 -37.39
N ALA A 139 -45.86 50.59 -38.50
CA ALA A 139 -45.03 49.39 -38.49
C ALA A 139 -43.72 49.63 -37.74
N THR A 140 -43.07 50.78 -37.98
CA THR A 140 -41.86 51.20 -37.26
C THR A 140 -42.12 51.37 -35.76
N GLN A 141 -43.23 52.02 -35.37
CA GLN A 141 -43.61 52.23 -33.97
C GLN A 141 -43.86 50.90 -33.23
N LYS A 142 -44.50 49.92 -33.89
CA LYS A 142 -44.70 48.58 -33.29
C LYS A 142 -43.39 47.86 -33.03
N VAL A 143 -42.44 47.90 -33.96
CA VAL A 143 -41.11 47.30 -33.78
C VAL A 143 -40.37 47.97 -32.63
N LEU A 144 -40.39 49.30 -32.58
CA LEU A 144 -39.73 50.07 -31.51
C LEU A 144 -40.28 49.68 -30.13
N LYS A 145 -41.62 49.66 -30.00
CA LYS A 145 -42.30 49.28 -28.77
C LYS A 145 -41.97 47.85 -28.34
N TYR A 146 -41.94 46.90 -29.28
CA TYR A 146 -41.55 45.52 -28.98
C TYR A 146 -40.12 45.43 -28.44
N ILE A 147 -39.18 46.17 -29.03
CA ILE A 147 -37.78 46.18 -28.58
C ILE A 147 -37.67 46.79 -27.17
N GLU A 148 -38.39 47.88 -26.89
CA GLU A 148 -38.44 48.49 -25.56
C GLU A 148 -39.04 47.54 -24.52
N ASP A 149 -40.18 46.92 -24.83
CA ASP A 149 -40.85 45.97 -23.94
C ASP A 149 -40.02 44.69 -23.72
N ALA A 150 -39.31 44.20 -24.74
CA ALA A 150 -38.39 43.06 -24.61
C ALA A 150 -37.15 43.40 -23.77
N ASN A 151 -36.61 44.62 -23.90
CA ASN A 151 -35.50 45.08 -23.08
C ASN A 151 -35.91 45.29 -21.60
N ARG A 152 -37.15 45.72 -21.34
CA ARG A 152 -37.68 45.85 -19.98
C ARG A 152 -37.81 44.49 -19.30
N ARG A 153 -38.46 43.52 -19.97
CA ARG A 153 -38.57 42.13 -19.47
C ARG A 153 -37.21 41.52 -19.16
N ARG A 154 -36.24 41.65 -20.06
CA ARG A 154 -34.87 41.14 -19.82
C ARG A 154 -34.19 41.77 -18.61
N LYS A 155 -34.46 43.04 -18.31
CA LYS A 155 -33.92 43.71 -17.11
C LYS A 155 -34.60 43.26 -15.83
N GLU A 156 -35.90 42.97 -15.88
CA GLU A 156 -36.67 42.42 -14.77
C GLU A 156 -36.22 40.97 -14.49
N GLU A 157 -36.12 40.14 -15.53
CA GLU A 157 -35.65 38.75 -15.47
C GLU A 157 -34.19 38.65 -14.97
N VAL A 158 -33.27 39.48 -15.44
CA VAL A 158 -31.87 39.50 -14.94
C VAL A 158 -31.81 40.03 -13.49
N GLY A 159 -32.75 40.91 -13.11
CA GLY A 159 -32.89 41.38 -11.73
C GLY A 159 -33.44 40.30 -10.78
N GLU A 160 -34.26 39.38 -11.28
CA GLU A 160 -34.78 38.21 -10.54
C GLU A 160 -33.82 37.00 -10.60
N ALA A 161 -33.10 36.77 -11.71
CA ALA A 161 -32.20 35.63 -11.90
C ALA A 161 -30.85 35.75 -11.16
N LEU A 162 -30.57 36.92 -10.56
CA LEU A 162 -29.47 37.08 -9.61
C LEU A 162 -30.10 37.33 -8.23
N HIS A 163 -30.73 36.29 -7.68
CA HIS A 163 -31.44 36.41 -6.42
C HIS A 163 -30.44 36.25 -5.25
N ASP A 164 -30.71 36.91 -4.12
CA ASP A 164 -29.98 36.68 -2.87
C ASP A 164 -29.85 35.18 -2.51
N VAL A 165 -30.77 34.35 -3.03
CA VAL A 165 -30.79 32.90 -2.89
C VAL A 165 -29.56 32.24 -3.53
N ASP A 166 -29.13 32.63 -4.73
CA ASP A 166 -27.95 32.05 -5.38
C ASP A 166 -26.67 32.39 -4.60
N PHE A 167 -26.60 33.63 -4.11
CA PHE A 167 -25.50 34.06 -3.26
C PHE A 167 -25.51 33.35 -1.89
N GLN A 168 -26.69 33.09 -1.33
CA GLN A 168 -26.83 32.29 -0.11
C GLN A 168 -26.50 30.81 -0.35
N GLN A 169 -26.90 30.24 -1.48
CA GLN A 169 -26.57 28.88 -1.87
C GLN A 169 -25.06 28.72 -2.01
N LEU A 170 -24.39 29.63 -2.69
CA LEU A 170 -22.93 29.64 -2.81
C LEU A 170 -22.22 29.75 -1.44
N LYS A 171 -22.80 30.50 -0.51
CA LYS A 171 -22.29 30.58 0.87
C LYS A 171 -22.47 29.27 1.62
N ILE A 172 -23.62 28.62 1.47
CA ILE A 172 -23.91 27.32 2.10
C ILE A 172 -22.95 26.27 1.55
N GLU A 173 -22.78 26.19 0.24
CA GLU A 173 -21.85 25.25 -0.39
C GLU A 173 -20.41 25.48 0.05
N ASN A 174 -19.94 26.73 0.06
CA ASN A 174 -18.60 27.05 0.57
C ASN A 174 -18.43 26.66 2.04
N ALA A 175 -19.44 26.86 2.89
CA ALA A 175 -19.39 26.44 4.28
C ALA A 175 -19.29 24.91 4.41
N GLN A 176 -20.08 24.16 3.63
CA GLN A 176 -20.04 22.70 3.60
C GLN A 176 -18.69 22.15 3.09
N PHE A 177 -18.09 22.78 2.07
CA PHE A 177 -16.76 22.40 1.59
C PHE A 177 -15.68 22.65 2.65
N LEU A 178 -15.72 23.79 3.34
CA LEU A 178 -14.78 24.09 4.41
C LEU A 178 -14.88 23.07 5.55
N GLU A 179 -16.09 22.73 5.98
CA GLU A 179 -16.31 21.71 7.02
C GLU A 179 -15.81 20.33 6.58
N THR A 180 -16.04 19.96 5.32
CA THR A 180 -15.54 18.70 4.75
C THR A 180 -14.01 18.69 4.74
N ILE A 181 -13.36 19.76 4.30
CA ILE A 181 -11.90 19.89 4.28
C ILE A 181 -11.34 19.78 5.71
N GLU A 182 -11.97 20.45 6.67
CA GLU A 182 -11.55 20.45 8.06
C GLU A 182 -11.69 19.05 8.67
N GLY A 183 -12.79 18.34 8.42
CA GLY A 183 -12.98 16.95 8.83
C GLY A 183 -11.93 16.00 8.21
N ARG A 184 -11.61 16.16 6.92
CA ARG A 184 -10.56 15.36 6.26
C ARG A 184 -9.16 15.66 6.83
N ASN A 185 -8.88 16.91 7.17
CA ASN A 185 -7.63 17.30 7.81
C ASN A 185 -7.49 16.69 9.21
N GLN A 186 -8.57 16.68 10.01
CA GLN A 186 -8.58 16.04 11.32
C GLN A 186 -8.35 14.52 11.22
N GLU A 187 -9.01 13.85 10.27
CA GLU A 187 -8.81 12.41 10.05
C GLU A 187 -7.37 12.09 9.61
N LEU A 188 -6.78 12.92 8.74
CA LEU A 188 -5.38 12.79 8.35
C LEU A 188 -4.44 12.90 9.56
N ILE A 189 -4.69 13.82 10.49
CA ILE A 189 -3.93 13.95 11.73
C ILE A 189 -4.08 12.69 12.59
N ARG A 190 -5.31 12.19 12.76
CA ARG A 190 -5.60 10.97 13.51
C ARG A 190 -4.86 9.76 12.94
N LEU A 191 -4.91 9.57 11.62
CA LEU A 191 -4.21 8.49 10.92
C LEU A 191 -2.69 8.60 11.06
N LYS A 192 -2.11 9.81 10.96
CA LYS A 192 -0.68 10.02 11.19
C LYS A 192 -0.25 9.62 12.60
N LEU A 193 -1.02 10.00 13.62
CA LEU A 193 -0.75 9.62 15.01
C LEU A 193 -0.87 8.10 15.23
N SER A 194 -1.91 7.48 14.68
CA SER A 194 -2.12 6.03 14.74
C SER A 194 -0.99 5.27 14.06
N SER A 195 -0.56 5.74 12.88
CA SER A 195 0.57 5.17 12.13
C SER A 195 1.87 5.27 12.93
N GLY A 196 2.16 6.42 13.53
CA GLY A 196 3.32 6.60 14.41
C GLY A 196 3.33 5.64 15.60
N THR A 197 2.17 5.48 16.26
CA THR A 197 2.00 4.54 17.37
C THR A 197 2.23 3.10 16.92
N THR A 198 1.68 2.73 15.76
CA THR A 198 1.85 1.39 15.16
C THR A 198 3.33 1.09 14.88
N LEU A 199 4.06 2.06 14.32
CA LEU A 199 5.49 1.93 14.09
C LEU A 199 6.29 1.76 15.39
N GLN A 200 5.95 2.49 16.44
CA GLN A 200 6.61 2.35 17.74
C GLN A 200 6.38 0.97 18.36
N VAL A 201 5.15 0.46 18.27
CA VAL A 201 4.79 -0.89 18.72
C VAL A 201 5.57 -1.93 17.91
N LEU A 202 5.61 -1.81 16.58
CA LEU A 202 6.33 -2.73 15.71
C LEU A 202 7.84 -2.76 16.02
N ASN A 203 8.46 -1.60 16.24
CA ASN A 203 9.87 -1.53 16.67
C ASN A 203 10.09 -2.21 18.02
N SER A 204 9.17 -2.00 18.98
CA SER A 204 9.23 -2.67 20.29
C SER A 204 9.15 -4.20 20.15
N TYR A 205 8.29 -4.71 19.26
CA TYR A 205 8.23 -6.13 18.93
C TYR A 205 9.51 -6.66 18.30
N LYS A 206 10.09 -5.90 17.36
CA LYS A 206 11.36 -6.25 16.70
C LYS A 206 12.51 -6.35 17.70
N ASP A 207 12.62 -5.39 18.61
CA ASP A 207 13.70 -5.39 19.60
C ASP A 207 13.49 -6.47 20.66
N ARG A 208 12.24 -6.75 21.06
CA ARG A 208 11.90 -7.90 21.90
C ARG A 208 12.28 -9.23 21.24
N ALA A 209 11.99 -9.39 19.94
CA ALA A 209 12.34 -10.61 19.21
C ALA A 209 13.88 -10.83 19.14
N LYS A 210 14.66 -9.77 18.92
CA LYS A 210 16.13 -9.83 18.99
C LYS A 210 16.61 -10.23 20.39
N ALA A 211 16.04 -9.62 21.43
CA ALA A 211 16.38 -9.93 22.81
C ALA A 211 16.07 -11.39 23.15
N GLU A 212 14.91 -11.91 22.73
CA GLU A 212 14.51 -13.31 22.91
C GLU A 212 15.43 -14.28 22.19
N ALA A 213 15.84 -13.96 20.95
CA ALA A 213 16.78 -14.77 20.19
C ALA A 213 18.14 -14.87 20.89
N LEU A 214 18.66 -13.74 21.38
CA LEU A 214 19.90 -13.69 22.16
C LEU A 214 19.75 -14.48 23.48
N ASN A 215 18.65 -14.31 24.19
CA ASN A 215 18.38 -15.03 25.44
C ASN A 215 18.34 -16.54 25.23
N LYS A 216 17.74 -17.00 24.13
CA LYS A 216 17.72 -18.41 23.74
C LYS A 216 19.14 -18.94 23.48
N GLN A 217 19.99 -18.14 22.82
CA GLN A 217 21.38 -18.51 22.57
C GLN A 217 22.20 -18.59 23.88
N LEU A 218 22.03 -17.61 24.77
CA LEU A 218 22.68 -17.62 26.09
C LEU A 218 22.24 -18.84 26.91
N ARG A 219 20.94 -19.16 26.93
CA ARG A 219 20.42 -20.36 27.61
C ARG A 219 21.00 -21.65 27.02
N LYS A 220 21.18 -21.72 25.70
CA LYS A 220 21.83 -22.86 25.03
C LYS A 220 23.29 -22.98 25.47
N GLN A 221 24.05 -21.88 25.44
CA GLN A 221 25.44 -21.84 25.92
C GLN A 221 25.54 -22.27 27.39
N MET A 222 24.66 -21.77 28.26
CA MET A 222 24.64 -22.17 29.67
C MET A 222 24.30 -23.65 29.88
N ALA A 223 23.42 -24.22 29.05
CA ALA A 223 23.06 -25.64 29.12
C ALA A 223 24.17 -26.56 28.58
N GLU A 224 24.89 -26.11 27.56
CA GLU A 224 26.02 -26.82 26.95
C GLU A 224 27.32 -26.66 27.76
N PHE A 225 27.44 -25.59 28.55
CA PHE A 225 28.60 -25.37 29.40
C PHE A 225 28.74 -26.50 30.43
N ARG A 226 29.86 -27.21 30.34
CA ARG A 226 30.29 -28.24 31.28
C ARG A 226 31.61 -27.79 31.87
N VAL A 227 31.66 -27.65 33.19
CA VAL A 227 32.94 -27.46 33.88
C VAL A 227 33.75 -28.74 33.68
N PRO A 228 34.99 -28.68 33.16
CA PRO A 228 35.86 -29.85 33.08
C PRO A 228 35.93 -30.51 34.46
N PRO A 229 35.84 -31.85 34.56
CA PRO A 229 36.02 -32.54 35.83
C PRO A 229 37.30 -32.03 36.52
N VAL A 230 37.25 -31.81 37.84
CA VAL A 230 38.38 -31.26 38.61
C VAL A 230 39.69 -32.00 38.29
N MET A 231 39.62 -33.32 38.12
CA MET A 231 40.77 -34.15 37.74
C MET A 231 41.33 -33.86 36.35
N THR A 232 40.50 -33.46 35.38
CA THR A 232 40.95 -33.03 34.04
C THR A 232 41.72 -31.71 34.14
N TYR A 233 41.17 -30.73 34.85
CA TYR A 233 41.84 -29.45 35.09
C TYR A 233 43.17 -29.64 35.84
N VAL A 234 43.20 -30.49 36.88
CA VAL A 234 44.42 -30.78 37.64
C VAL A 234 45.49 -31.42 36.74
N LYS A 235 45.11 -32.39 35.90
CA LYS A 235 46.04 -33.02 34.94
C LYS A 235 46.59 -32.01 33.93
N GLU A 236 45.71 -31.19 33.34
CA GLU A 236 46.10 -30.13 32.41
C GLU A 236 46.99 -29.08 33.08
N LYS A 237 46.73 -28.74 34.34
CA LYS A 237 47.54 -27.77 35.10
C LYS A 237 48.94 -28.30 35.40
N ILE A 238 49.06 -29.58 35.75
CA ILE A 238 50.35 -30.25 35.94
C ILE A 238 51.11 -30.25 34.61
N PHE A 239 50.47 -30.71 33.53
CA PHE A 239 51.07 -30.75 32.20
C PHE A 239 51.52 -29.37 31.71
N ASN A 240 50.70 -28.33 31.94
CA ASN A 240 51.07 -26.96 31.61
C ASN A 240 52.29 -26.49 32.42
N GLY A 241 52.38 -26.84 33.71
CA GLY A 241 53.56 -26.55 34.52
C GLY A 241 54.83 -27.25 34.00
N ASP A 242 54.73 -28.46 33.46
CA ASP A 242 55.87 -29.17 32.87
C ASP A 242 56.27 -28.60 31.51
N LEU A 243 55.30 -28.16 30.70
CA LEU A 243 55.55 -27.40 29.49
C LEU A 243 56.25 -26.07 29.79
N GLU A 244 55.78 -25.32 30.80
CA GLU A 244 56.40 -24.06 31.23
C GLU A 244 57.87 -24.27 31.64
N LYS A 245 58.18 -25.34 32.39
CA LYS A 245 59.57 -25.68 32.73
C LYS A 245 60.39 -26.00 31.49
N THR A 246 59.82 -26.77 30.56
CA THR A 246 60.48 -27.17 29.32
C THR A 246 60.80 -25.94 28.48
N ILE A 247 59.84 -25.01 28.34
CA ILE A 247 60.02 -23.72 27.67
C ILE A 247 61.18 -22.95 28.32
N ARG A 248 61.20 -22.79 29.64
CA ARG A 248 62.30 -22.09 30.33
C ARG A 248 63.67 -22.72 30.09
N VAL A 249 63.75 -24.05 30.03
CA VAL A 249 65.00 -24.75 29.72
C VAL A 249 65.43 -24.46 28.29
N TRP A 250 64.51 -24.51 27.33
CA TRP A 250 64.80 -24.19 25.94
C TRP A 250 65.19 -22.72 25.75
N GLU A 251 64.50 -21.79 26.40
CA GLU A 251 64.85 -20.37 26.42
C GLU A 251 66.30 -20.16 26.91
N ARG A 252 66.68 -20.80 28.01
CA ARG A 252 68.07 -20.73 28.51
C ARG A 252 69.08 -21.37 27.55
N LYS A 253 68.73 -22.48 26.90
CA LYS A 253 69.60 -23.10 25.89
C LYS A 253 69.80 -22.17 24.69
N VAL A 254 68.73 -21.50 24.23
CA VAL A 254 68.80 -20.52 23.14
C VAL A 254 69.69 -19.35 23.56
N GLU A 255 69.50 -18.80 24.77
CA GLU A 255 70.33 -17.71 25.29
C GLU A 255 71.82 -18.07 25.34
N ILE A 256 72.17 -19.26 25.81
CA ILE A 256 73.57 -19.75 25.83
C ILE A 256 74.12 -19.88 24.41
N ALA A 257 73.35 -20.44 23.48
CA ALA A 257 73.75 -20.58 22.09
C ALA A 257 73.95 -19.22 21.42
N GLU A 258 73.07 -18.25 21.66
CA GLU A 258 73.17 -16.88 21.17
C GLU A 258 74.40 -16.16 21.73
N MET A 259 74.66 -16.28 23.04
CA MET A 259 75.86 -15.72 23.67
C MET A 259 77.14 -16.32 23.08
N SER A 260 77.17 -17.63 22.87
CA SER A 260 78.32 -18.35 22.30
C SER A 260 78.55 -17.91 20.85
N LEU A 261 77.50 -17.84 20.04
CA LEU A 261 77.54 -17.35 18.66
C LEU A 261 78.04 -15.89 18.59
N LYS A 262 77.58 -15.04 19.52
CA LYS A 262 78.06 -13.65 19.65
C LYS A 262 79.54 -13.61 20.01
N GLY A 263 80.02 -14.52 20.85
CA GLY A 263 81.45 -14.72 21.17
C GLY A 263 82.27 -15.09 19.93
N TYR A 264 81.89 -16.19 19.25
CA TYR A 264 82.55 -16.63 18.02
C TYR A 264 82.57 -15.54 16.94
N ARG A 265 81.47 -14.79 16.78
CA ARG A 265 81.41 -13.69 15.81
C ARG A 265 82.41 -12.57 16.15
N LYS A 266 82.60 -12.25 17.44
CA LYS A 266 83.60 -11.27 17.88
C LYS A 266 85.02 -11.76 17.58
N GLU A 267 85.33 -13.01 17.91
CA GLU A 267 86.64 -13.62 17.63
C GLU A 267 86.93 -13.68 16.13
N TRP A 268 85.95 -14.13 15.33
CA TRP A 268 86.03 -14.12 13.88
C TRP A 268 86.29 -12.73 13.31
N ASN A 269 85.58 -11.71 13.78
CA ASN A 269 85.78 -10.34 13.32
C ASN A 269 87.17 -9.80 13.71
N LYS A 270 87.69 -10.13 14.89
CA LYS A 270 89.07 -9.80 15.29
C LYS A 270 90.08 -10.45 14.35
N MET A 271 89.93 -11.75 14.09
CA MET A 271 90.79 -12.53 13.20
C MET A 271 90.77 -11.99 11.77
N LYS A 272 89.57 -11.66 11.27
CA LYS A 272 89.38 -11.01 9.97
C LYS A 272 90.10 -9.66 9.90
N ALA A 273 89.93 -8.81 10.91
CA ALA A 273 90.61 -7.51 10.98
C ALA A 273 92.14 -7.63 11.12
N THR A 274 92.66 -8.62 11.85
CA THR A 274 94.10 -8.89 11.88
C THR A 274 94.62 -9.38 10.53
N ASN A 275 93.88 -10.25 9.85
CA ASN A 275 94.27 -10.74 8.52
C ASN A 275 94.26 -9.60 7.48
N GLU A 276 93.26 -8.73 7.52
CA GLU A 276 93.16 -7.54 6.66
C GLU A 276 94.32 -6.55 6.90
N LYS A 277 94.72 -6.34 8.17
CA LYS A 277 95.91 -5.55 8.52
C LYS A 277 97.21 -6.19 8.02
N LEU A 278 97.33 -7.52 8.11
CA LEU A 278 98.50 -8.24 7.59
C LEU A 278 98.59 -8.14 6.06
N LEU A 279 97.46 -8.23 5.35
CA LEU A 279 97.40 -8.03 3.90
C LEU A 279 97.77 -6.60 3.46
N LEU A 280 97.52 -5.58 4.28
CA LEU A 280 97.93 -4.19 4.04
C LEU A 280 99.42 -3.89 4.34
N ILE A 281 100.09 -4.76 5.10
CA ILE A 281 101.52 -4.62 5.47
C ILE A 281 102.41 -5.49 4.56
N SER A 282 101.84 -6.44 3.81
CA SER A 282 102.57 -7.16 2.77
C SER A 282 102.95 -6.22 1.61
N PRO A 283 104.23 -6.18 1.19
CA PRO A 283 104.68 -5.38 0.05
C PRO A 283 104.06 -5.89 -1.25
N PRO A 284 104.00 -5.07 -2.32
CA PRO A 284 103.59 -5.57 -3.62
C PRO A 284 104.54 -6.69 -4.04
N GLU A 285 104.01 -7.90 -4.18
CA GLU A 285 104.69 -8.95 -4.93
C GLU A 285 104.91 -8.42 -6.36
N LYS A 286 106.18 -8.37 -6.75
CA LYS A 286 106.64 -8.07 -8.10
C LYS A 286 106.45 -9.27 -9.02
#